data_AF-A0AAN1UTQ7-F1
#
_entry.id   AF-A0AAN1UTQ7-F1
#
_cell.length_a   1.000
_cell.length_b   1.000
_cell.length_c   1.000
_cell.angle_alpha   90.00
_cell.angle_beta   90.00
_cell.angle_gamma   90.00
#
_symmetry.space_group_name_H-M   'P 1'
#
loop_
_entity.id
_entity.type
_entity.pdbx_description
1 polymer ?
#
loop_
_entity_poly.entity_id
_entity_poly.type
_entity_poly.pdbx_seq_one_letter_code
_entity_poly.pdbx_strand_id
1 'polypeptide(L)' 'MKRTPQTELPDWEAIADLDAIVVDKRARKRATAAKGRRRDRRYGKRLLMHQIEAIEGDVDPDDDQFIE' A
#
# COMPACT_ATOMS: atom_id res chain seq x y z
N MET A 1 -14.80 -9.57 5.70
CA MET A 1 -13.32 -9.42 5.67
C MET A 1 -12.95 -8.36 4.63
N LYS A 2 -12.49 -7.19 5.10
CA LYS A 2 -12.04 -6.07 4.24
C LYS A 2 -10.77 -6.47 3.47
N ARG A 3 -10.53 -5.80 2.35
CA ARG A 3 -9.44 -6.08 1.39
C ARG A 3 -8.30 -5.11 1.69
N THR A 4 -7.07 -5.47 1.36
CA THR A 4 -6.02 -4.45 1.21
C THR A 4 -6.56 -3.39 0.27
N PRO A 5 -6.64 -2.12 0.71
CA PRO A 5 -6.93 -1.00 -0.16
C PRO A 5 -5.99 -1.06 -1.36
N GLN A 6 -6.45 -0.62 -2.52
CA GLN A 6 -5.62 -0.60 -3.72
C GLN A 6 -5.30 0.83 -4.13
N THR A 7 -5.58 1.79 -3.25
CA THR A 7 -5.50 3.23 -3.53
C THR A 7 -4.57 3.83 -2.50
N GLU A 8 -5.02 3.99 -1.25
CA GLU A 8 -4.26 4.70 -0.23
C GLU A 8 -4.20 3.92 1.08
N LEU A 9 -3.18 4.25 1.87
CA LEU A 9 -3.11 3.82 3.26
C LEU A 9 -4.13 4.59 4.11
N PRO A 10 -4.66 3.97 5.18
CA PRO A 10 -5.62 4.63 6.05
C PRO A 10 -5.00 5.80 6.85
N ASP A 11 -3.72 5.70 7.19
CA ASP A 11 -2.91 6.75 7.84
C ASP A 11 -1.41 6.50 7.55
N TRP A 12 -0.55 7.43 7.97
CA TRP A 12 0.90 7.35 7.76
C TRP A 12 1.60 6.33 8.68
N GLU A 13 1.05 6.11 9.88
CA GLU A 13 1.59 5.14 10.85
C GLU A 13 1.42 3.70 10.36
N ALA A 14 0.38 3.46 9.57
CA ALA A 14 0.09 2.21 8.88
C ALA A 14 1.22 1.75 7.93
N ILE A 15 2.11 2.65 7.49
CA ILE A 15 3.31 2.27 6.72
C ILE A 15 4.21 1.34 7.55
N ALA A 16 4.32 1.60 8.85
CA ALA A 16 5.21 0.85 9.74
C ALA A 16 4.77 -0.61 9.92
N ASP A 17 3.46 -0.89 9.81
CA ASP A 17 2.89 -2.23 9.90
C ASP A 17 2.08 -2.59 8.63
N LEU A 18 2.76 -2.54 7.49
CA LEU A 18 2.17 -2.87 6.19
C LEU A 18 1.60 -4.30 6.15
N ASP A 19 2.23 -5.23 6.86
CA ASP A 19 1.83 -6.64 6.90
C ASP A 19 0.47 -6.84 7.60
N ALA A 20 0.11 -6.01 8.58
CA ALA A 20 -1.22 -6.04 9.21
C ALA A 20 -2.35 -5.56 8.27
N ILE A 21 -2.02 -4.78 7.26
CA ILE A 21 -2.97 -4.18 6.29
C ILE A 21 -3.13 -5.07 5.05
N VAL A 22 -2.07 -5.80 4.72
CA VAL A 22 -2.01 -6.66 3.54
C VAL A 22 -2.66 -8.02 3.81
N VAL A 23 -3.76 -8.31 3.11
CA VAL A 23 -4.61 -9.47 3.36
C VAL A 23 -4.98 -10.19 2.05
N ASP A 24 -4.40 -11.38 1.80
CA ASP A 24 -4.82 -12.27 0.71
C ASP A 24 -6.19 -12.94 0.99
N LYS A 25 -7.24 -12.42 0.35
CA LYS A 25 -8.58 -13.04 0.40
C LYS A 25 -8.67 -14.42 -0.28
N ARG A 26 -7.70 -14.75 -1.13
CA ARG A 26 -7.64 -16.05 -1.81
C ARG A 26 -6.83 -17.07 -1.02
N ALA A 27 -6.40 -16.76 0.20
CA ALA A 27 -5.83 -17.73 1.14
C ALA A 27 -6.72 -18.98 1.25
N ARG A 28 -8.04 -18.78 1.32
CA ARG A 28 -9.05 -19.86 1.38
C ARG A 28 -9.30 -20.56 0.04
N LYS A 29 -8.90 -19.96 -1.09
CA LYS A 29 -9.16 -20.45 -2.46
C LYS A 29 -7.86 -20.86 -3.14
N ARG A 30 -7.47 -22.13 -2.92
CA ARG A 30 -6.35 -22.80 -3.61
C ARG A 30 -5.01 -22.04 -3.53
N ALA A 31 -4.78 -21.32 -2.44
CA ALA A 31 -3.49 -20.70 -2.16
C ALA A 31 -2.72 -21.60 -1.20
N THR A 32 -1.58 -22.11 -1.65
CA THR A 32 -0.57 -22.66 -0.74
C THR A 32 0.00 -21.50 0.09
N ALA A 33 0.59 -21.79 1.25
CA ALA A 33 1.21 -20.76 2.09
C ALA A 33 2.23 -19.89 1.32
N ALA A 34 3.02 -20.51 0.44
CA ALA A 34 3.96 -19.79 -0.43
C ALA A 34 3.25 -18.86 -1.43
N LYS A 35 2.11 -19.27 -1.98
CA LYS A 35 1.31 -18.48 -2.93
C LYS A 35 0.60 -17.30 -2.23
N GLY A 36 0.16 -17.49 -1.00
CA GLY A 36 -0.35 -16.42 -0.13
C GLY A 36 0.71 -15.34 0.08
N ARG A 37 1.87 -15.73 0.63
CA ARG A 37 3.01 -14.81 0.85
C ARG A 37 3.42 -14.05 -0.41
N ARG A 38 3.44 -14.69 -1.59
CA ARG A 38 3.77 -14.02 -2.86
C ARG A 38 2.72 -12.96 -3.24
N ARG A 39 1.44 -13.23 -2.96
CA ARG A 39 0.35 -12.29 -3.23
C ARG A 39 0.36 -11.13 -2.25
N ASP A 40 0.57 -11.40 -0.97
CA ASP A 40 0.69 -10.37 0.06
C ASP A 40 1.79 -9.37 -0.32
N ARG A 41 3.01 -9.86 -0.63
CA ARG A 41 4.10 -9.01 -1.15
C ARG A 41 3.70 -8.18 -2.37
N ARG A 42 2.92 -8.75 -3.30
CA ARG A 42 2.44 -8.02 -4.48
C ARG A 42 1.45 -6.93 -4.10
N TYR A 43 0.54 -7.20 -3.17
CA TYR A 43 -0.45 -6.23 -2.72
C TYR A 43 0.21 -5.09 -1.93
N GLY A 44 1.16 -5.40 -1.04
CA GLY A 44 1.96 -4.40 -0.35
C GLY A 44 2.72 -3.51 -1.33
N LYS A 45 3.42 -4.10 -2.33
CA LYS A 45 4.10 -3.32 -3.37
C LYS A 45 3.12 -2.40 -4.11
N ARG A 46 1.95 -2.91 -4.51
CA ARG A 46 0.98 -2.12 -5.28
C ARG A 46 0.40 -0.96 -4.46
N LEU A 47 0.13 -1.20 -3.18
CA LEU A 47 -0.36 -0.18 -2.27
C LEU A 47 0.66 0.95 -2.08
N LEU A 48 1.93 0.60 -1.84
CA LEU A 48 3.00 1.60 -1.72
C LEU A 48 3.23 2.39 -3.01
N MET A 49 3.17 1.75 -4.18
CA MET A 49 3.30 2.47 -5.46
C MET A 49 2.17 3.47 -5.66
N HIS A 50 0.92 3.09 -5.36
CA HIS A 50 -0.19 4.04 -5.44
C HIS A 50 -0.06 5.18 -4.44
N GLN A 51 0.46 4.91 -3.24
CA GLN A 51 0.74 5.97 -2.26
C GLN A 51 1.82 6.94 -2.77
N ILE A 52 2.87 6.43 -3.42
CA ILE A 52 3.93 7.26 -4.02
C ILE A 52 3.36 8.09 -5.17
N GLU A 53 2.59 7.49 -6.07
CA GLU A 53 1.93 8.19 -7.19
C GLU A 53 0.99 9.31 -6.68
N ALA A 54 0.26 9.06 -5.59
CA ALA A 54 -0.60 10.06 -4.96
C ALA A 54 0.23 11.23 -4.40
N ILE A 55 1.34 10.94 -3.71
CA ILE A 55 2.25 11.98 -3.21
C ILE A 55 2.84 12.78 -4.37
N GLU A 56 3.40 12.12 -5.39
CA GLU A 56 4.02 12.78 -6.55
C GLU A 56 3.02 13.62 -7.36
N GLY A 57 1.76 13.21 -7.42
CA GLY A 57 0.69 13.98 -8.07
C GLY A 57 0.20 15.19 -7.26
N ASP A 58 0.36 15.16 -5.95
CA ASP A 58 -0.04 16.24 -5.02
C ASP A 58 1.09 17.25 -4.75
N VAL A 59 2.34 16.97 -5.16
CA VAL A 59 3.42 17.98 -5.12
C VAL A 59 3.25 18.93 -6.30
N ASP A 60 2.73 20.13 -6.05
CA ASP A 60 2.83 21.24 -6.99
C ASP A 60 4.31 21.67 -7.06
N PRO A 61 4.99 21.54 -8.23
CA PRO A 61 6.40 21.92 -8.35
C PRO A 61 6.65 23.41 -8.11
N ASP A 62 5.61 24.24 -8.03
CA ASP A 62 5.69 25.67 -7.71
C ASP A 62 5.51 25.97 -6.19
N ASP A 63 5.30 24.96 -5.34
CA ASP A 63 5.13 25.09 -3.88
C ASP A 63 6.48 25.09 -3.11
N ASP A 64 7.52 25.71 -3.68
CA ASP A 64 8.79 26.06 -3.00
C ASP A 64 8.58 27.24 -2.02
N GLN A 65 7.60 27.12 -1.12
CA GLN A 65 7.32 28.10 -0.09
C GLN A 65 8.31 27.98 1.08
N PHE A 66 9.34 28.83 1.01
CA PHE A 66 10.10 29.44 2.10
C PHE A 66 10.89 28.51 3.04
N ILE A 67 12.22 28.50 2.86
CA ILE A 67 13.15 28.48 3.99
C ILE A 67 14.02 29.75 3.84
N GLU A 68 13.77 30.70 4.74
CA GLU A 68 14.51 31.95 4.92
C GLU A 68 15.95 31.70 5.41
#